data_AF-A0A415TQC6-F1
#
_entry.id   AF-A0A415TQC6-F1
#
_cell.length_a   1.000
_cell.length_b   1.000
_cell.length_c   1.000
_cell.angle_alpha   90.00
_cell.angle_beta   90.00
_cell.angle_gamma   90.00
#
_symmetry.space_group_name_H-M   'P 1'
#
loop_
_entity.id
_entity.type
_entity.pdbx_description
1 polymer ?
#
loop_
_entity_poly.entity_id
_entity_poly.type
_entity_poly.pdbx_seq_one_letter_code
_entity_poly.pdbx_strand_id
1 'polypeptide(L)'
;MEQKEMAKTRLIIYVLMAYGLTYLMGILMWYGSTKGYDLTVFPTAQMMYPAAGVIIGLFLAHKGEKILPAGFFITVLATTGVLIVLALLSVFLPVNDLNIAGMTMSVYNLISQYILIIGSIVALVFLAVAGNEKRAAAGLTRQNWKSAVLIVLAFVGIYIVRTVVSVAVQGVSDGSGMQHVKEWAAMFKNPMMWLNIAALPINYFFVFIAFFGEEYGWRYYLQPVLQKRFGLRAGVIILGIVWGLWHIPDDLFYYTQTSGIQMIFAQQITCISLGIFFAYAYMKTQNIWVPVCLHYLNNNLIPIISGTFSADVLENQTVSWKDLPVALVLNGLCFGFFLLADVFKKKEVQEEE
;
A
#
# COMPACT_ATOMS: atom_id res chain seq x y z
N MET A 1 -24.91 -20.74 14.29
CA MET A 1 -24.99 -20.99 12.83
C MET A 1 -24.96 -19.68 12.05
N GLU A 2 -25.71 -18.67 12.46
CA GLU A 2 -25.82 -17.36 11.80
C GLU A 2 -24.48 -16.56 11.76
N GLN A 3 -23.72 -16.49 12.86
CA GLN A 3 -22.43 -15.78 12.89
C GLN A 3 -21.35 -16.40 11.97
N LYS A 4 -21.31 -17.73 11.88
CA LYS A 4 -20.36 -18.46 11.01
C LYS A 4 -20.68 -18.22 9.53
N GLU A 5 -21.97 -18.25 9.17
CA GLU A 5 -22.41 -17.91 7.80
C GLU A 5 -22.14 -16.44 7.48
N MET A 6 -22.33 -15.52 8.44
CA MET A 6 -21.96 -14.11 8.27
C MET A 6 -20.46 -13.90 8.09
N ALA A 7 -19.62 -14.57 8.88
CA ALA A 7 -18.16 -14.51 8.72
C ALA A 7 -17.72 -15.04 7.35
N LYS A 8 -18.30 -16.16 6.90
CA LYS A 8 -18.06 -16.72 5.56
C LYS A 8 -18.48 -15.74 4.46
N THR A 9 -19.66 -15.14 4.58
CA THR A 9 -20.18 -14.17 3.61
C THR A 9 -19.27 -12.95 3.50
N ARG A 10 -18.82 -12.39 4.63
CA ARG A 10 -17.87 -11.26 4.65
C ARG A 10 -16.55 -11.61 4.00
N LEU A 11 -16.02 -12.81 4.24
CA LEU A 11 -14.78 -13.26 3.61
C LEU A 11 -14.95 -13.41 2.09
N ILE A 12 -16.06 -13.95 1.62
CA ILE A 12 -16.36 -14.04 0.18
C ILE A 12 -16.40 -12.66 -0.45
N ILE A 13 -17.13 -11.71 0.14
CA ILE A 13 -17.21 -10.32 -0.36
C ILE A 13 -15.83 -9.68 -0.39
N TYR A 14 -15.05 -9.84 0.67
CA TYR A 14 -13.69 -9.34 0.72
C TYR A 14 -12.82 -9.92 -0.39
N VAL A 15 -12.85 -11.24 -0.61
CA VAL A 15 -12.07 -11.88 -1.69
C VAL A 15 -12.53 -11.43 -3.07
N LEU A 16 -13.84 -11.31 -3.30
CA LEU A 16 -14.37 -10.83 -4.58
C LEU A 16 -13.96 -9.38 -4.86
N MET A 17 -14.00 -8.50 -3.85
CA MET A 17 -13.56 -7.12 -4.00
C MET A 17 -12.05 -7.01 -4.13
N ALA A 18 -11.27 -7.61 -3.22
CA ALA A 18 -9.83 -7.48 -3.21
C ALA A 18 -9.16 -8.21 -4.38
N TYR A 19 -9.61 -9.41 -4.76
CA TYR A 19 -8.97 -10.21 -5.81
C TYR A 19 -9.83 -10.29 -7.08
N GLY A 20 -11.12 -10.57 -6.95
CA GLY A 20 -12.00 -10.70 -8.12
C GLY A 20 -12.00 -9.44 -8.99
N LEU A 21 -12.17 -8.26 -8.39
CA LEU A 21 -12.12 -6.99 -9.10
C LEU A 21 -10.71 -6.67 -9.63
N THR A 22 -9.67 -6.91 -8.85
CA THR A 22 -8.26 -6.70 -9.27
C THR A 22 -7.93 -7.47 -10.55
N TYR A 23 -8.23 -8.77 -10.59
CA TYR A 23 -7.94 -9.58 -11.77
C TYR A 23 -8.87 -9.27 -12.95
N LEU A 24 -10.12 -8.85 -12.69
CA LEU A 24 -11.02 -8.36 -13.74
C LEU A 24 -10.47 -7.07 -14.38
N MET A 25 -10.04 -6.12 -13.56
CA MET A 25 -9.40 -4.87 -14.02
C MET A 25 -8.07 -5.16 -14.70
N GLY A 26 -7.35 -6.19 -14.27
CA GLY A 26 -6.12 -6.67 -14.91
C GLY A 26 -6.29 -7.10 -16.37
N ILE A 27 -7.46 -7.63 -16.76
CA ILE A 27 -7.75 -7.92 -18.18
C ILE A 27 -7.81 -6.62 -18.99
N LEU A 28 -8.36 -5.56 -18.40
CA LEU A 28 -8.43 -4.24 -19.05
C LEU A 28 -7.06 -3.56 -19.07
N MET A 29 -6.25 -3.74 -18.02
CA MET A 29 -4.86 -3.28 -18.00
C MET A 29 -4.04 -3.95 -19.10
N TRP A 30 -4.16 -5.27 -19.26
CA TRP A 30 -3.53 -5.99 -20.35
C TRP A 30 -3.92 -5.42 -21.72
N TYR A 31 -5.22 -5.21 -21.94
CA TYR A 31 -5.68 -4.61 -23.19
C TYR A 31 -5.10 -3.20 -23.39
N GLY A 32 -5.19 -2.34 -22.38
CA GLY A 32 -4.66 -0.97 -22.44
C GLY A 32 -3.15 -0.92 -22.66
N SER A 33 -2.38 -1.81 -22.02
CA SER A 33 -0.92 -1.86 -22.19
C SER A 33 -0.53 -2.24 -23.62
N THR A 34 -1.25 -3.17 -24.26
CA THR A 34 -1.02 -3.51 -25.68
C THR A 34 -1.31 -2.36 -26.65
N LYS A 35 -2.05 -1.34 -26.20
CA LYS A 35 -2.42 -0.15 -26.99
C LYS A 35 -1.62 1.10 -26.61
N GLY A 36 -0.77 1.02 -25.58
CA GLY A 36 -0.07 2.18 -25.03
C GLY A 36 -1.02 3.20 -24.40
N TYR A 37 -2.14 2.74 -23.83
CA TYR A 37 -3.06 3.62 -23.12
C TYR A 37 -2.56 3.93 -21.71
N ASP A 38 -3.07 5.02 -21.15
CA ASP A 38 -2.76 5.46 -19.80
C ASP A 38 -3.40 4.54 -18.75
N LEU A 39 -2.55 3.89 -17.96
CA LEU A 39 -2.94 2.95 -16.90
C LEU A 39 -2.67 3.50 -15.49
N THR A 40 -2.24 4.75 -15.34
CA THR A 40 -1.82 5.34 -14.05
C THR A 40 -2.90 5.33 -12.96
N VAL A 41 -4.17 5.32 -13.34
CA VAL A 41 -5.31 5.27 -12.39
C VAL A 41 -5.54 3.87 -11.85
N PHE A 42 -5.13 2.82 -12.55
CA PHE A 42 -5.43 1.43 -12.16
C PHE A 42 -4.84 1.07 -10.80
N PRO A 43 -3.52 1.24 -10.55
CA PRO A 43 -2.96 0.96 -9.23
C PRO A 43 -3.63 1.80 -8.14
N THR A 44 -3.89 3.09 -8.42
CA THR A 44 -4.55 4.01 -7.49
C THR A 44 -5.96 3.53 -7.10
N ALA A 45 -6.74 3.07 -8.07
CA ALA A 45 -8.05 2.48 -7.81
C ALA A 45 -7.90 1.16 -7.05
N GLN A 46 -6.96 0.30 -7.45
CA GLN A 46 -6.71 -1.01 -6.88
C GLN A 46 -6.45 -0.93 -5.38
N MET A 47 -5.64 0.04 -4.94
CA MET A 47 -5.36 0.30 -3.52
C MET A 47 -6.63 0.43 -2.66
N MET A 48 -7.76 0.86 -3.23
CA MET A 48 -9.02 1.05 -2.49
C MET A 48 -9.83 -0.23 -2.30
N TYR A 49 -9.59 -1.28 -3.10
CA TYR A 49 -10.43 -2.47 -3.17
C TYR A 49 -10.48 -3.28 -1.86
N PRO A 50 -9.37 -3.49 -1.14
CA PRO A 50 -9.38 -4.29 0.08
C PRO A 50 -10.29 -3.70 1.16
N ALA A 51 -10.19 -2.41 1.46
CA ALA A 51 -11.06 -1.73 2.42
C ALA A 51 -12.50 -1.70 1.96
N ALA A 52 -12.77 -1.50 0.67
CA ALA A 52 -14.13 -1.52 0.13
C ALA A 52 -14.82 -2.86 0.42
N GLY A 53 -14.11 -3.97 0.22
CA GLY A 53 -14.60 -5.32 0.59
C GLY A 53 -14.93 -5.46 2.07
N VAL A 54 -14.05 -4.97 2.95
CA VAL A 54 -14.30 -4.99 4.41
C VAL A 54 -15.50 -4.15 4.78
N ILE A 55 -15.60 -2.93 4.25
CA ILE A 55 -16.66 -1.96 4.58
C ILE A 55 -18.03 -2.49 4.15
N ILE A 56 -18.14 -3.04 2.93
CA ILE A 56 -19.40 -3.65 2.45
C ILE A 56 -19.81 -4.80 3.39
N GLY A 57 -18.86 -5.66 3.75
CA GLY A 57 -19.10 -6.74 4.71
C GLY A 57 -19.54 -6.24 6.09
N LEU A 58 -18.99 -5.13 6.57
CA LEU A 58 -19.37 -4.52 7.85
C LEU A 58 -20.78 -3.93 7.81
N PHE A 59 -21.17 -3.25 6.73
CA PHE A 59 -22.53 -2.72 6.58
C PHE A 59 -23.59 -3.83 6.49
N LEU A 60 -23.26 -4.96 5.87
CA LEU A 60 -24.16 -6.12 5.85
C LEU A 60 -24.30 -6.76 7.24
N ALA A 61 -23.20 -6.84 8.00
CA ALA A 61 -23.20 -7.43 9.33
C ALA A 61 -23.96 -6.61 10.38
N HIS A 62 -23.95 -5.28 10.25
CA HIS A 62 -24.55 -4.36 11.21
C HIS A 62 -25.73 -3.60 10.61
N LYS A 63 -26.49 -4.26 9.73
CA LYS A 63 -27.59 -3.64 9.00
C LYS A 63 -28.64 -3.12 9.98
N GLY A 64 -28.83 -1.80 10.01
CA GLY A 64 -29.79 -1.13 10.91
C GLY A 64 -29.18 -0.63 12.22
N GLU A 65 -27.92 -0.96 12.51
CA GLU A 65 -27.22 -0.48 13.71
C GLU A 65 -26.45 0.81 13.43
N LYS A 66 -26.55 1.80 14.32
CA LYS A 66 -25.84 3.09 14.18
C LYS A 66 -24.43 3.07 14.80
N ILE A 67 -23.75 1.93 14.79
CA ILE A 67 -22.46 1.75 15.48
C ILE A 67 -21.25 2.08 14.61
N LEU A 68 -21.37 2.09 13.28
CA LEU A 68 -20.25 2.31 12.37
C LEU A 68 -20.09 3.81 12.00
N PRO A 69 -18.85 4.26 11.69
CA PRO A 69 -18.58 5.61 11.21
C PRO A 69 -19.01 5.75 9.74
N ALA A 70 -20.32 5.69 9.49
CA ALA A 70 -20.89 5.52 8.15
C ALA A 70 -20.44 6.59 7.15
N GLY A 71 -20.35 7.86 7.55
CA GLY A 71 -19.89 8.93 6.65
C GLY A 71 -18.49 8.67 6.10
N PHE A 72 -17.54 8.28 6.96
CA PHE A 72 -16.16 7.97 6.56
C PHE A 72 -16.13 6.76 5.59
N PHE A 73 -16.87 5.70 5.91
CA PHE A 73 -16.95 4.50 5.08
C PHE A 73 -17.63 4.74 3.73
N ILE A 74 -18.70 5.53 3.70
CA ILE A 74 -19.36 5.92 2.45
C ILE A 74 -18.40 6.74 1.59
N THR A 75 -17.60 7.64 2.17
CA THR A 75 -16.55 8.36 1.41
C THR A 75 -15.54 7.41 0.80
N VAL A 76 -15.02 6.44 1.56
CA VAL A 76 -14.08 5.42 1.03
C VAL A 76 -14.71 4.67 -0.15
N LEU A 77 -15.95 4.20 -0.02
CA LEU A 77 -16.66 3.49 -1.10
C LEU A 77 -16.95 4.38 -2.31
N ALA A 78 -17.34 5.63 -2.09
CA ALA A 78 -17.61 6.59 -3.17
C ALA A 78 -16.32 6.91 -3.95
N THR A 79 -15.23 7.22 -3.24
CA THR A 79 -13.90 7.43 -3.86
C THR A 79 -13.46 6.18 -4.62
N THR A 80 -13.66 4.98 -4.08
CA THR A 80 -13.39 3.71 -4.77
C THR A 80 -14.15 3.62 -6.10
N GLY A 81 -15.47 3.84 -6.06
CA GLY A 81 -16.33 3.78 -7.25
C GLY A 81 -15.94 4.78 -8.32
N VAL A 82 -15.64 6.03 -7.93
CA VAL A 82 -15.21 7.08 -8.86
C VAL A 82 -13.85 6.73 -9.50
N LEU A 83 -12.89 6.20 -8.73
CA LEU A 83 -11.59 5.77 -9.27
C LEU A 83 -11.71 4.57 -10.21
N ILE A 84 -12.60 3.60 -9.92
CA ILE A 84 -12.89 2.50 -10.84
C ILE A 84 -13.44 3.05 -12.16
N VAL A 85 -14.43 3.95 -12.11
CA VAL A 85 -14.97 4.57 -13.32
C VAL A 85 -13.89 5.31 -14.09
N LEU A 86 -13.03 6.06 -13.40
CA LEU A 86 -11.93 6.79 -14.04
C LEU A 86 -10.92 5.85 -14.72
N ALA A 87 -10.56 4.73 -14.08
CA ALA A 87 -9.70 3.70 -14.67
C ALA A 87 -10.33 3.07 -15.91
N LEU A 88 -11.65 2.81 -15.90
CA LEU A 88 -12.35 2.33 -17.09
C LEU A 88 -12.32 3.39 -18.20
N LEU A 89 -12.54 4.66 -17.87
CA LEU A 89 -12.50 5.75 -18.85
C LEU A 89 -11.12 5.88 -19.50
N SER A 90 -10.02 5.64 -18.77
CA SER A 90 -8.67 5.74 -19.35
C SER A 90 -8.40 4.71 -20.45
N VAL A 91 -9.12 3.58 -20.43
CA VAL A 91 -9.05 2.54 -21.48
C VAL A 91 -10.08 2.75 -22.59
N PHE A 92 -11.31 3.17 -22.25
CA PHE A 92 -12.39 3.30 -23.23
C PHE A 92 -12.48 4.66 -23.93
N LEU A 93 -11.90 5.70 -23.33
CA LEU A 93 -11.86 7.06 -23.87
C LEU A 93 -10.44 7.65 -23.77
N PRO A 94 -9.40 7.01 -24.33
CA PRO A 94 -8.03 7.46 -24.18
C PRO A 94 -7.87 8.92 -24.65
N VAL A 95 -7.16 9.71 -23.84
CA VAL A 95 -6.83 11.11 -24.15
C VAL A 95 -5.33 11.27 -24.19
N ASN A 96 -4.86 12.23 -24.99
CA ASN A 96 -3.44 12.55 -25.06
C ASN A 96 -2.98 13.26 -23.79
N ASP A 97 -1.71 13.05 -23.42
CA ASP A 97 -1.07 13.76 -22.32
C ASP A 97 -1.03 15.27 -22.55
N LEU A 98 -1.07 16.01 -21.44
CA LEU A 98 -0.88 17.45 -21.45
C LEU A 98 0.61 17.77 -21.47
N ASN A 99 1.01 18.67 -22.36
CA ASN A 99 2.36 19.22 -22.38
C ASN A 99 2.31 20.67 -21.89
N ILE A 100 2.69 20.89 -20.62
CA ILE A 100 2.66 22.21 -19.98
C ILE A 100 4.08 22.56 -19.54
N ALA A 101 4.61 23.68 -20.05
CA ALA A 101 5.94 24.18 -19.70
C ALA A 101 7.08 23.14 -19.85
N GLY A 102 6.98 22.25 -20.84
CA GLY A 102 7.97 21.19 -21.09
C GLY A 102 7.83 19.94 -20.21
N MET A 103 6.79 19.87 -19.37
CA MET A 103 6.43 18.67 -18.61
C MET A 103 5.25 17.97 -19.27
N THR A 104 5.38 16.66 -19.47
CA THR A 104 4.30 15.79 -19.94
C THR A 104 3.56 15.24 -18.73
N MET A 105 2.23 15.37 -18.72
CA MET A 105 1.39 14.95 -17.60
C MET A 105 0.19 14.16 -18.12
N SER A 106 0.00 12.97 -17.57
CA SER A 106 -1.22 12.18 -17.76
C SER A 106 -2.44 12.94 -17.21
N VAL A 107 -3.45 13.11 -18.06
CA VAL A 107 -4.74 13.73 -17.69
C VAL A 107 -5.44 12.88 -16.63
N TYR A 108 -5.46 11.56 -16.80
CA TYR A 108 -6.15 10.66 -15.90
C TYR A 108 -5.46 10.59 -14.53
N ASN A 109 -4.13 10.58 -14.49
CA ASN A 109 -3.37 10.67 -13.26
C ASN A 109 -3.74 11.96 -12.51
N LEU A 110 -3.70 13.12 -13.18
CA LEU A 110 -4.04 14.39 -12.54
C LEU A 110 -5.46 14.38 -11.93
N ILE A 111 -6.45 13.88 -12.68
CA ILE A 111 -7.83 13.76 -12.18
C ILE A 111 -7.89 12.81 -10.97
N SER A 112 -7.19 11.67 -11.02
CA SER A 112 -7.14 10.72 -9.89
C SER A 112 -6.52 11.33 -8.63
N GLN A 113 -5.47 12.16 -8.77
CA GLN A 113 -4.87 12.85 -7.63
C GLN A 113 -5.87 13.81 -6.97
N TYR A 114 -6.63 14.59 -7.76
CA TYR A 114 -7.69 15.44 -7.21
C TYR A 114 -8.81 14.64 -6.55
N ILE A 115 -9.21 13.50 -7.12
CA ILE A 115 -10.19 12.60 -6.49
C ILE A 115 -9.69 12.09 -5.14
N LEU A 116 -8.42 11.69 -5.05
CA LEU A 116 -7.80 11.27 -3.78
C LEU A 116 -7.74 12.41 -2.77
N ILE A 117 -7.36 13.62 -3.19
CA ILE A 117 -7.32 14.82 -2.34
C ILE A 117 -8.70 15.10 -1.74
N ILE A 118 -9.72 15.20 -2.60
CA ILE A 118 -11.09 15.48 -2.18
C ILE A 118 -11.61 14.36 -1.28
N GLY A 119 -11.42 13.11 -1.69
CA GLY A 119 -11.83 11.92 -0.91
C GLY A 119 -11.18 11.90 0.47
N SER A 120 -9.87 12.18 0.56
CA SER A 120 -9.14 12.23 1.81
C SER A 120 -9.62 13.35 2.73
N ILE A 121 -9.81 14.56 2.21
CA ILE A 121 -10.32 15.69 3.00
C ILE A 121 -11.71 15.37 3.56
N VAL A 122 -12.62 14.91 2.70
CA VAL A 122 -13.99 14.56 3.12
C VAL A 122 -13.98 13.41 4.14
N ALA A 123 -13.12 12.41 3.93
CA ALA A 123 -12.96 11.30 4.86
C ALA A 123 -12.44 11.77 6.23
N LEU A 124 -11.46 12.69 6.27
CA LEU A 124 -10.96 13.27 7.52
C LEU A 124 -12.05 14.03 8.26
N VAL A 125 -12.88 14.82 7.56
CA VAL A 125 -14.02 15.53 8.15
C VAL A 125 -14.98 14.54 8.80
N PHE A 126 -15.40 13.49 8.07
CA PHE A 126 -16.31 12.49 8.62
C PHE A 126 -15.69 11.68 9.77
N LEU A 127 -14.40 11.38 9.70
CA LEU A 127 -13.67 10.69 10.76
C LEU A 127 -13.58 11.55 12.03
N ALA A 128 -13.41 12.87 11.89
CA ALA A 128 -13.34 13.79 13.01
C ALA A 128 -14.68 13.87 13.76
N VAL A 129 -15.81 13.83 13.05
CA VAL A 129 -17.16 13.94 13.64
C VAL A 129 -17.80 12.60 14.04
N ALA A 130 -17.21 11.45 13.67
CA ALA A 130 -17.79 10.12 13.92
C ALA A 130 -17.93 9.74 15.41
N GLY A 131 -17.27 10.47 16.32
CA GLY A 131 -17.23 10.14 17.75
C GLY A 131 -16.27 8.99 18.09
N ASN A 132 -15.90 8.85 19.36
CA ASN A 132 -14.93 7.84 19.80
C ASN A 132 -15.47 6.41 19.71
N GLU A 133 -16.72 6.20 20.09
CA GLU A 133 -17.36 4.88 20.12
C GLU A 133 -17.42 4.24 18.73
N LYS A 134 -17.91 4.98 17.73
CA LYS A 134 -18.00 4.48 16.35
C LYS A 134 -16.62 4.20 15.76
N ARG A 135 -15.64 5.05 16.05
CA ARG A 135 -14.25 4.82 15.64
C ARG A 135 -13.67 3.57 16.29
N ALA A 136 -13.94 3.34 17.57
CA ALA A 136 -13.50 2.14 18.28
C ALA A 136 -14.14 0.87 17.72
N ALA A 137 -15.45 0.88 17.45
CA ALA A 137 -16.17 -0.23 16.85
C ALA A 137 -15.61 -0.64 15.47
N ALA A 138 -14.99 0.30 14.75
CA ALA A 138 -14.37 0.10 13.46
C ALA A 138 -12.83 -0.02 13.52
N GLY A 139 -12.21 -0.09 14.71
CA GLY A 139 -10.75 -0.16 14.85
C GLY A 139 -9.97 1.07 14.36
N LEU A 140 -10.64 2.22 14.23
CA LEU A 140 -10.08 3.48 13.73
C LEU A 140 -9.49 4.36 14.84
N THR A 141 -9.26 3.81 16.04
CA THR A 141 -8.69 4.54 17.18
C THR A 141 -7.18 4.74 17.08
N ARG A 142 -6.66 5.79 17.74
CA ARG A 142 -5.22 6.12 17.76
C ARG A 142 -4.57 5.64 19.06
N GLN A 143 -4.39 4.34 19.20
CA GLN A 143 -3.77 3.75 20.39
C GLN A 143 -2.24 3.84 20.34
N ASN A 144 -1.61 3.77 21.53
CA ASN A 144 -0.16 3.62 21.72
C ASN A 144 0.72 4.60 20.91
N TRP A 145 0.36 5.89 20.92
CA TRP A 145 0.97 6.91 20.05
C TRP A 145 2.49 7.06 20.22
N LYS A 146 3.04 6.86 21.43
CA LYS A 146 4.50 6.92 21.66
C LYS A 146 5.22 5.82 20.90
N SER A 147 4.69 4.59 20.97
CA SER A 147 5.20 3.45 20.21
C SER A 147 5.02 3.67 18.71
N ALA A 148 3.90 4.27 18.30
CA ALA A 148 3.64 4.62 16.90
C ALA A 148 4.73 5.56 16.34
N VAL A 149 5.05 6.66 17.03
CA VAL A 149 6.10 7.59 16.62
C VAL A 149 7.45 6.88 16.53
N LEU A 150 7.82 6.09 17.54
CA LEU A 150 9.09 5.37 17.53
C LEU A 150 9.20 4.39 16.37
N ILE A 151 8.12 3.66 16.05
CA ILE A 151 8.08 2.70 14.94
C ILE A 151 8.19 3.40 13.59
N VAL A 152 7.52 4.54 13.41
CA VAL A 152 7.63 5.34 12.18
C VAL A 152 9.06 5.86 12.00
N LEU A 153 9.68 6.39 13.06
CA LEU A 153 11.08 6.83 13.00
C LEU A 153 12.04 5.66 12.72
N ALA A 154 11.82 4.51 13.35
CA ALA A 154 12.61 3.31 13.08
C ALA A 154 12.46 2.84 11.63
N PHE A 155 11.25 2.90 11.07
CA PHE A 155 11.03 2.57 9.66
C PHE A 155 11.80 3.48 8.73
N VAL A 156 11.74 4.80 8.93
CA VAL A 156 12.50 5.77 8.12
C VAL A 156 14.01 5.52 8.24
N GLY A 157 14.51 5.26 9.45
CA GLY A 157 15.92 4.91 9.67
C GLY A 157 16.34 3.63 8.93
N ILE A 158 15.56 2.55 9.07
CA ILE A 158 15.80 1.29 8.35
C ILE A 158 15.74 1.51 6.83
N TYR A 159 14.78 2.30 6.35
CA TYR A 159 14.63 2.62 4.92
C TYR A 159 15.87 3.34 4.39
N ILE A 160 16.38 4.35 5.08
CA ILE A 160 17.60 5.08 4.69
C ILE A 160 18.81 4.15 4.67
N VAL A 161 19.01 3.35 5.73
CA VAL A 161 20.11 2.38 5.80
C VAL A 161 20.02 1.37 4.65
N ARG A 162 18.81 0.85 4.39
CA ARG A 162 18.55 -0.07 3.28
C ARG A 162 18.96 0.55 1.95
N THR A 163 18.58 1.80 1.70
CA THR A 163 18.93 2.52 0.47
C THR A 163 20.44 2.70 0.33
N VAL A 164 21.13 3.15 1.39
CA VAL A 164 22.60 3.31 1.37
C VAL A 164 23.31 2.00 1.08
N VAL A 165 22.88 0.90 1.71
CA VAL A 165 23.44 -0.43 1.44
C VAL A 165 23.16 -0.86 0.00
N SER A 166 21.95 -0.62 -0.53
CA SER A 166 21.60 -0.95 -1.91
C SER A 166 22.49 -0.23 -2.92
N VAL A 167 22.69 1.08 -2.78
CA VAL A 167 23.55 1.85 -3.72
C VAL A 167 25.03 1.47 -3.58
N ALA A 168 25.48 1.11 -2.37
CA ALA A 168 26.85 0.61 -2.17
C ALA A 168 27.06 -0.77 -2.81
N VAL A 169 26.09 -1.68 -2.67
CA VAL A 169 26.13 -3.01 -3.31
C VAL A 169 26.12 -2.88 -4.82
N GLN A 170 25.32 -1.95 -5.37
CA GLN A 170 25.33 -1.67 -6.80
C GLN A 170 26.71 -1.25 -7.29
N GLY A 171 27.38 -0.35 -6.56
CA GLY A 171 28.73 0.11 -6.95
C GLY A 171 29.81 -0.96 -6.86
N VAL A 172 29.68 -1.91 -5.93
CA VAL A 172 30.54 -3.10 -5.90
C VAL A 172 30.23 -4.03 -7.07
N SER A 173 28.96 -4.21 -7.42
CA SER A 173 28.48 -5.12 -8.46
C SER A 173 28.90 -4.70 -9.87
N ASP A 174 28.85 -3.39 -10.17
CA ASP A 174 29.19 -2.85 -11.48
C ASP A 174 30.63 -2.31 -11.58
N GLY A 175 31.40 -2.38 -10.50
CA GLY A 175 32.80 -1.93 -10.44
C GLY A 175 32.98 -0.41 -10.32
N SER A 176 31.90 0.35 -10.15
CA SER A 176 31.96 1.81 -9.92
C SER A 176 32.38 2.20 -8.49
N GLY A 177 32.52 1.21 -7.60
CA GLY A 177 32.99 1.40 -6.23
C GLY A 177 32.03 2.27 -5.41
N MET A 178 32.50 3.44 -4.96
CA MET A 178 31.73 4.36 -4.11
C MET A 178 30.98 5.44 -4.92
N GLN A 179 30.95 5.33 -6.26
CA GLN A 179 30.38 6.37 -7.13
C GLN A 179 28.89 6.60 -6.85
N HIS A 180 28.07 5.54 -6.87
CA HIS A 180 26.63 5.63 -6.58
C HIS A 180 26.34 6.20 -5.19
N VAL A 181 27.16 5.86 -4.19
CA VAL A 181 27.03 6.43 -2.83
C VAL A 181 27.32 7.94 -2.83
N LYS A 182 28.34 8.38 -3.58
CA LYS A 182 28.66 9.82 -3.72
C LYS A 182 27.55 10.57 -4.45
N GLU A 183 26.99 10.00 -5.50
CA GLU A 183 25.88 10.58 -6.27
C GLU A 183 24.63 10.69 -5.38
N TRP A 184 24.30 9.63 -4.65
CA TRP A 184 23.21 9.64 -3.69
C TRP A 184 23.42 10.69 -2.60
N ALA A 185 24.64 10.80 -2.05
CA ALA A 185 25.00 11.82 -1.08
C ALA A 185 24.95 13.25 -1.66
N ALA A 186 25.19 13.43 -2.96
CA ALA A 186 25.09 14.72 -3.62
C ALA A 186 23.63 15.22 -3.72
N MET A 187 22.63 14.33 -3.73
CA MET A 187 21.22 14.72 -3.75
C MET A 187 20.80 15.57 -2.55
N PHE A 188 21.47 15.42 -1.40
CA PHE A 188 21.22 16.26 -0.22
C PHE A 188 21.58 17.74 -0.44
N LYS A 189 22.31 18.07 -1.49
CA LYS A 189 22.56 19.47 -1.90
C LYS A 189 21.42 20.05 -2.72
N ASN A 190 20.49 19.22 -3.21
CA ASN A 190 19.36 19.66 -4.03
C ASN A 190 18.22 20.17 -3.13
N PRO A 191 17.84 21.47 -3.22
CA PRO A 191 16.73 22.02 -2.44
C PRO A 191 15.40 21.31 -2.69
N MET A 192 15.19 20.76 -3.89
CA MET A 192 13.97 20.03 -4.25
C MET A 192 13.78 18.76 -3.39
N MET A 193 14.87 18.10 -3.00
CA MET A 193 14.82 16.94 -2.11
C MET A 193 14.22 17.33 -0.76
N TRP A 194 14.71 18.43 -0.16
CA TRP A 194 14.23 18.91 1.13
C TRP A 194 12.80 19.44 1.08
N LEU A 195 12.43 20.11 -0.01
CA LEU A 195 11.03 20.52 -0.23
C LEU A 195 10.09 19.32 -0.25
N ASN A 196 10.44 18.25 -0.98
CA ASN A 196 9.63 17.04 -1.02
C ASN A 196 9.57 16.32 0.34
N ILE A 197 10.70 16.22 1.05
CA ILE A 197 10.73 15.65 2.41
C ILE A 197 9.83 16.46 3.36
N ALA A 198 9.89 17.80 3.29
CA ALA A 198 9.05 18.67 4.11
C ALA A 198 7.56 18.60 3.73
N ALA A 199 7.26 18.31 2.46
CA ALA A 199 5.89 18.12 1.98
C ALA A 199 5.28 16.77 2.39
N LEU A 200 6.08 15.73 2.66
CA LEU A 200 5.58 14.39 2.98
C LEU A 200 4.53 14.35 4.12
N PRO A 201 4.74 14.99 5.28
CA PRO A 201 3.74 14.95 6.36
C PRO A 201 2.44 15.67 5.99
N ILE A 202 2.51 16.68 5.12
CA ILE A 202 1.35 17.44 4.64
C ILE A 202 0.57 16.60 3.62
N ASN A 203 1.29 16.07 2.61
CA ASN A 203 0.74 15.24 1.55
C ASN A 203 0.05 13.98 2.09
N TYR A 204 0.52 13.42 3.22
CA TYR A 204 -0.16 12.30 3.88
C TYR A 204 -1.65 12.55 4.06
N PHE A 205 -2.05 13.72 4.58
CA PHE A 205 -3.46 14.03 4.83
C PHE A 205 -4.30 14.20 3.56
N PHE A 206 -3.64 14.44 2.43
CA PHE A 206 -4.29 14.59 1.13
C PHE A 206 -4.43 13.27 0.38
N VAL A 207 -3.66 12.23 0.70
CA VAL A 207 -3.72 10.96 -0.04
C VAL A 207 -3.87 9.71 0.85
N PHE A 208 -3.97 9.85 2.17
CA PHE A 208 -4.01 8.70 3.09
C PHE A 208 -5.13 7.71 2.78
N ILE A 209 -6.22 8.13 2.11
CA ILE A 209 -7.37 7.27 1.85
C ILE A 209 -7.00 6.06 0.97
N ALA A 210 -6.05 6.21 0.04
CA ALA A 210 -5.53 5.12 -0.78
C ALA A 210 -4.80 4.07 0.08
N PHE A 211 -3.91 4.54 0.95
CA PHE A 211 -3.15 3.67 1.87
C PHE A 211 -4.07 3.03 2.92
N PHE A 212 -5.06 3.76 3.42
CA PHE A 212 -6.13 3.19 4.25
C PHE A 212 -6.89 2.10 3.49
N GLY A 213 -7.16 2.32 2.21
CA GLY A 213 -7.76 1.37 1.27
C GLY A 213 -7.12 -0.02 1.34
N GLU A 214 -5.79 -0.08 1.36
CA GLU A 214 -5.08 -1.35 1.44
C GLU A 214 -5.00 -1.87 2.86
N GLU A 215 -4.47 -1.05 3.78
CA GLU A 215 -4.10 -1.50 5.12
C GLU A 215 -5.32 -1.94 5.94
N TYR A 216 -6.47 -1.29 5.75
CA TYR A 216 -7.71 -1.69 6.42
C TYR A 216 -8.22 -3.05 5.93
N GLY A 217 -7.96 -3.41 4.67
CA GLY A 217 -8.21 -4.76 4.18
C GLY A 217 -7.18 -5.76 4.69
N TRP A 218 -5.90 -5.45 4.55
CA TRP A 218 -4.83 -6.39 4.83
C TRP A 218 -4.58 -6.59 6.33
N ARG A 219 -4.35 -5.52 7.08
CA ARG A 219 -3.85 -5.58 8.47
C ARG A 219 -5.00 -5.63 9.47
N TYR A 220 -6.06 -4.86 9.23
CA TYR A 220 -7.23 -4.87 10.12
C TYR A 220 -8.11 -6.11 9.92
N TYR A 221 -8.34 -6.55 8.68
CA TYR A 221 -9.27 -7.66 8.41
C TYR A 221 -8.59 -9.00 8.09
N LEU A 222 -7.77 -9.09 7.03
CA LEU A 222 -7.26 -10.39 6.58
C LEU A 222 -6.17 -10.96 7.51
N GLN A 223 -5.33 -10.11 8.10
CA GLN A 223 -4.27 -10.56 9.01
C GLN A 223 -4.82 -11.35 10.21
N PRO A 224 -5.80 -10.86 11.00
CA PRO A 224 -6.38 -11.66 12.08
C PRO A 224 -7.01 -12.97 11.61
N VAL A 225 -7.66 -12.97 10.44
CA VAL A 225 -8.27 -14.19 9.85
C VAL A 225 -7.21 -15.25 9.57
N LEU A 226 -6.10 -14.86 8.95
CA LEU A 226 -4.98 -15.77 8.64
C LEU A 226 -4.23 -16.19 9.90
N GLN A 227 -4.01 -15.29 10.85
CA GLN A 227 -3.36 -15.59 12.12
C GLN A 227 -4.19 -16.56 12.98
N LYS A 228 -5.52 -16.44 12.99
CA LYS A 228 -6.41 -17.40 13.68
C LYS A 228 -6.32 -18.81 13.06
N ARG A 229 -6.11 -18.91 11.75
CA ARG A 229 -6.07 -20.20 11.04
C ARG A 229 -4.69 -20.87 11.01
N PHE A 230 -3.62 -20.09 10.85
CA PHE A 230 -2.27 -20.61 10.61
C PHE A 230 -1.28 -20.26 11.73
N GLY A 231 -1.72 -19.52 12.75
CA GLY A 231 -0.86 -18.99 13.82
C GLY A 231 -0.22 -17.65 13.47
N LEU A 232 0.33 -16.96 14.47
CA LEU A 232 0.75 -15.56 14.36
C LEU A 232 1.81 -15.32 13.26
N ARG A 233 2.84 -16.16 13.19
CA ARG A 233 3.96 -16.01 12.24
C ARG A 233 3.58 -16.44 10.83
N ALA A 234 3.04 -17.66 10.69
CA ALA A 234 2.66 -18.18 9.38
C ALA A 234 1.52 -17.36 8.77
N GLY A 235 0.57 -16.87 9.57
CA GLY A 235 -0.49 -15.99 9.10
C GLY A 235 0.03 -14.69 8.48
N VAL A 236 1.10 -14.10 9.03
CA VAL A 236 1.75 -12.89 8.47
C VAL A 236 2.53 -13.20 7.20
N ILE A 237 3.24 -14.32 7.15
CA ILE A 237 3.97 -14.73 5.94
C ILE A 237 2.96 -15.02 4.80
N ILE A 238 1.88 -15.74 5.09
CA ILE A 238 0.81 -16.01 4.12
C ILE A 238 0.16 -14.71 3.67
N LEU A 239 -0.07 -13.75 4.58
CA LEU A 239 -0.59 -12.43 4.20
C LEU A 239 0.35 -11.73 3.21
N GLY A 240 1.66 -11.75 3.46
CA GLY A 240 2.67 -11.21 2.54
C GLY A 240 2.64 -11.89 1.17
N ILE A 241 2.45 -13.22 1.13
CA ILE A 241 2.28 -13.99 -0.12
C ILE A 241 1.06 -13.52 -0.88
N VAL A 242 -0.12 -13.53 -0.25
CA VAL A 242 -1.37 -13.18 -0.94
C VAL A 242 -1.44 -11.69 -1.29
N TRP A 243 -0.74 -10.81 -0.57
CA TRP A 243 -0.56 -9.40 -0.94
C TRP A 243 0.38 -9.25 -2.14
N GLY A 244 1.45 -10.04 -2.24
CA GLY A 244 2.29 -10.09 -3.45
C GLY A 244 1.52 -10.57 -4.67
N LEU A 245 0.79 -11.69 -4.55
CA LEU A 245 -0.05 -12.22 -5.64
C LEU A 245 -1.17 -11.27 -6.08
N TRP A 246 -1.59 -10.35 -5.22
CA TRP A 246 -2.58 -9.34 -5.56
C TRP A 246 -2.05 -8.30 -6.57
N HIS A 247 -0.74 -8.04 -6.59
CA HIS A 247 -0.11 -7.06 -7.49
C HIS A 247 0.13 -7.58 -8.91
N ILE A 248 -0.07 -8.88 -9.19
CA ILE A 248 0.29 -9.49 -10.49
C ILE A 248 -0.22 -8.69 -11.71
N PRO A 249 -1.45 -8.18 -11.75
CA PRO A 249 -1.88 -7.32 -12.86
C PRO A 249 -1.03 -6.06 -13.03
N ASP A 250 -0.74 -5.34 -11.95
CA ASP A 250 0.12 -4.15 -11.98
C ASP A 250 1.55 -4.53 -12.38
N ASP A 251 2.10 -5.62 -11.82
CA ASP A 251 3.44 -6.12 -12.12
C ASP A 251 3.62 -6.40 -13.61
N LEU A 252 2.61 -6.99 -14.26
CA LEU A 252 2.70 -7.41 -15.67
C LEU A 252 2.36 -6.31 -16.67
N PHE A 253 1.52 -5.34 -16.29
CA PHE A 253 0.93 -4.42 -17.27
C PHE A 253 1.21 -2.93 -16.99
N TYR A 254 1.69 -2.58 -15.80
CA TYR A 254 1.98 -1.20 -15.43
C TYR A 254 3.44 -1.00 -14.93
N TYR A 255 3.88 -1.77 -13.95
CA TYR A 255 5.20 -1.57 -13.34
C TYR A 255 6.36 -1.97 -14.26
N THR A 256 6.17 -2.87 -15.23
CA THR A 256 7.20 -3.23 -16.21
C THR A 256 6.61 -3.69 -17.53
N GLN A 257 7.34 -3.46 -18.63
CA GLN A 257 7.03 -4.01 -19.97
C GLN A 257 8.04 -5.07 -20.41
N THR A 258 9.14 -5.24 -19.68
CA THR A 258 10.32 -6.01 -20.12
C THR A 258 10.73 -7.12 -19.16
N SER A 259 10.23 -7.09 -17.91
CA SER A 259 10.72 -7.94 -16.83
C SER A 259 9.62 -8.50 -15.94
N GLY A 260 8.45 -8.82 -16.51
CA GLY A 260 7.24 -9.19 -15.74
C GLY A 260 7.43 -10.30 -14.72
N ILE A 261 8.13 -11.39 -15.07
CA ILE A 261 8.38 -12.50 -14.13
C ILE A 261 9.29 -12.04 -12.98
N GLN A 262 10.35 -11.29 -13.29
CA GLN A 262 11.26 -10.75 -12.28
C GLN A 262 10.54 -9.76 -11.36
N MET A 263 9.66 -8.92 -11.91
CA MET A 263 8.84 -7.99 -11.12
C MET A 263 7.93 -8.73 -10.14
N ILE A 264 7.25 -9.80 -10.56
CA ILE A 264 6.42 -10.63 -9.66
C ILE A 264 7.25 -11.16 -8.48
N PHE A 265 8.47 -11.66 -8.73
CA PHE A 265 9.33 -12.13 -7.64
C PHE A 265 9.83 -10.97 -6.75
N ALA A 266 10.20 -9.82 -7.33
CA ALA A 266 10.63 -8.64 -6.59
C ALA A 266 9.51 -8.10 -5.69
N GLN A 267 8.29 -8.03 -6.23
CA GLN A 267 7.10 -7.63 -5.51
C GLN A 267 6.78 -8.63 -4.41
N GLN A 268 6.94 -9.92 -4.67
CA GLN A 268 6.70 -10.96 -3.65
C GLN A 268 7.67 -10.83 -2.47
N ILE A 269 8.96 -10.58 -2.73
CA ILE A 269 9.97 -10.30 -1.70
C ILE A 269 9.59 -9.07 -0.88
N THR A 270 9.17 -8.00 -1.58
CA THR A 270 8.78 -6.73 -0.96
C THR A 270 7.56 -6.87 -0.06
N CYS A 271 6.46 -7.46 -0.56
CA CYS A 271 5.22 -7.65 0.19
C CYS A 271 5.40 -8.57 1.41
N ILE A 272 6.20 -9.64 1.31
CA ILE A 272 6.50 -10.50 2.47
C ILE A 272 7.30 -9.73 3.52
N SER A 273 8.37 -9.05 3.10
CA SER A 273 9.28 -8.38 4.03
C SER A 273 8.61 -7.19 4.72
N LEU A 274 7.96 -6.31 3.94
CA LEU A 274 7.19 -5.19 4.50
C LEU A 274 5.98 -5.68 5.30
N GLY A 275 5.30 -6.75 4.84
CA GLY A 275 4.19 -7.36 5.55
C GLY A 275 4.56 -7.81 6.96
N ILE A 276 5.75 -8.35 7.16
CA ILE A 276 6.29 -8.69 8.49
C ILE A 276 6.39 -7.44 9.37
N PHE A 277 7.00 -6.37 8.86
CA PHE A 277 7.19 -5.14 9.64
C PHE A 277 5.87 -4.44 9.94
N PHE A 278 4.94 -4.41 8.98
CA PHE A 278 3.64 -3.75 9.15
C PHE A 278 2.76 -4.54 10.11
N ALA A 279 2.82 -5.87 10.08
CA ALA A 279 2.17 -6.73 11.07
C ALA A 279 2.74 -6.47 12.47
N TYR A 280 4.07 -6.39 12.62
CA TYR A 280 4.72 -6.02 13.87
C TYR A 280 4.23 -4.66 14.37
N ALA A 281 4.24 -3.65 13.50
CA ALA A 281 3.83 -2.30 13.80
C ALA A 281 2.37 -2.24 14.27
N TYR A 282 1.48 -2.91 13.55
CA TYR A 282 0.06 -2.98 13.89
C TYR A 282 -0.16 -3.72 15.21
N MET A 283 0.43 -4.90 15.41
CA MET A 283 0.25 -5.68 16.63
C MET A 283 0.83 -4.99 17.87
N LYS A 284 1.96 -4.28 17.73
CA LYS A 284 2.60 -3.54 18.82
C LYS A 284 1.81 -2.28 19.21
N THR A 285 1.12 -1.65 18.26
CA THR A 285 0.47 -0.35 18.47
C THR A 285 -1.05 -0.43 18.61
N GLN A 286 -1.69 -1.49 18.11
CA GLN A 286 -3.15 -1.61 18.01
C GLN A 286 -3.78 -0.39 17.32
N ASN A 287 -3.09 0.14 16.32
CA ASN A 287 -3.40 1.40 15.67
C ASN A 287 -3.23 1.25 14.16
N ILE A 288 -4.34 1.23 13.43
CA ILE A 288 -4.35 1.05 11.98
C ILE A 288 -3.68 2.19 11.23
N TRP A 289 -3.62 3.39 11.82
CA TRP A 289 -2.99 4.55 11.18
C TRP A 289 -1.46 4.41 11.09
N VAL A 290 -0.85 3.52 11.89
CA VAL A 290 0.58 3.25 11.82
C VAL A 290 0.95 2.56 10.51
N PRO A 291 0.43 1.35 10.19
CA PRO A 291 0.74 0.72 8.92
C PRO A 291 0.27 1.54 7.70
N VAL A 292 -0.82 2.34 7.81
CA VAL A 292 -1.21 3.33 6.78
C VAL A 292 -0.12 4.34 6.52
N CYS A 293 0.47 4.91 7.58
CA CYS A 293 1.58 5.85 7.48
C CYS A 293 2.86 5.18 6.95
N LEU A 294 3.16 3.95 7.39
CA LEU A 294 4.32 3.20 6.91
C LEU A 294 4.22 2.87 5.41
N HIS A 295 3.03 2.47 4.94
CA HIS A 295 2.77 2.24 3.53
C HIS A 295 2.93 3.54 2.73
N TYR A 296 2.31 4.63 3.19
CA TYR A 296 2.47 5.94 2.59
C TYR A 296 3.95 6.34 2.43
N LEU A 297 4.73 6.20 3.49
CA LEU A 297 6.16 6.51 3.48
C LEU A 297 6.92 5.59 2.53
N ASN A 298 6.62 4.29 2.49
CA ASN A 298 7.27 3.36 1.57
C ASN A 298 7.14 3.82 0.12
N ASN A 299 5.92 4.16 -0.31
CA ASN A 299 5.65 4.48 -1.72
C ASN A 299 6.14 5.89 -2.07
N ASN A 300 5.96 6.86 -1.18
CA ASN A 300 6.27 8.26 -1.46
C ASN A 300 7.75 8.64 -1.22
N LEU A 301 8.52 7.80 -0.51
CA LEU A 301 9.97 7.99 -0.42
C LEU A 301 10.68 7.58 -1.70
N ILE A 302 10.15 6.63 -2.49
CA ILE A 302 10.82 6.09 -3.69
C ILE A 302 11.21 7.21 -4.68
N PRO A 303 10.30 8.11 -5.11
CA PRO A 303 10.66 9.20 -6.03
C PRO A 303 11.69 10.18 -5.46
N ILE A 304 11.72 10.35 -4.14
CA ILE A 304 12.62 11.28 -3.46
C ILE A 304 14.02 10.67 -3.40
N ILE A 305 14.13 9.40 -3.01
CA ILE A 305 15.42 8.72 -2.87
C ILE A 305 16.04 8.30 -4.21
N SER A 306 15.25 8.26 -5.29
CA SER A 306 15.77 8.06 -6.66
C SER A 306 16.20 9.38 -7.31
N GLY A 307 15.87 10.53 -6.72
CA GLY A 307 16.11 11.86 -7.30
C GLY A 307 15.20 12.22 -8.48
N THR A 308 14.19 11.39 -8.78
CA THR A 308 13.26 11.59 -9.90
C THR A 308 12.15 12.60 -9.56
N PHE A 309 11.72 12.64 -8.29
CA PHE A 309 10.63 13.49 -7.79
C PHE A 309 9.30 13.37 -8.53
N SER A 310 9.11 12.28 -9.30
CA SER A 310 7.87 11.94 -10.02
C SER A 310 7.48 10.49 -9.73
N ALA A 311 6.17 10.22 -9.74
CA ALA A 311 5.63 8.87 -9.60
C ALA A 311 5.99 7.95 -10.78
N ASP A 312 6.39 8.53 -11.92
CA ASP A 312 6.80 7.79 -13.13
C ASP A 312 7.97 6.83 -12.89
N VAL A 313 8.76 7.05 -11.82
CA VAL A 313 9.81 6.11 -11.39
C VAL A 313 9.26 4.70 -11.07
N LEU A 314 7.96 4.60 -10.77
CA LEU A 314 7.28 3.34 -10.48
C LEU A 314 6.78 2.65 -11.75
N GLU A 315 6.77 3.34 -12.90
CA GLU A 315 6.27 2.81 -14.17
C GLU A 315 7.41 2.28 -15.03
N ASN A 316 7.14 1.23 -15.82
CA ASN A 316 8.06 0.71 -16.84
C ASN A 316 9.48 0.39 -16.32
N GLN A 317 9.58 -0.04 -15.07
CA GLN A 317 10.81 -0.46 -14.41
C GLN A 317 11.42 -1.68 -15.11
N THR A 318 12.74 -1.84 -14.95
CA THR A 318 13.46 -3.03 -15.42
C THR A 318 14.11 -3.71 -14.23
N VAL A 319 13.76 -4.98 -13.99
CA VAL A 319 14.31 -5.81 -12.90
C VAL A 319 15.13 -6.94 -13.49
N SER A 320 16.39 -7.06 -13.05
CA SER A 320 17.28 -8.15 -13.42
C SER A 320 17.18 -9.33 -12.45
N TRP A 321 17.48 -10.53 -12.93
CA TRP A 321 17.59 -11.71 -12.08
C TRP A 321 18.66 -11.57 -10.98
N LYS A 322 19.68 -10.74 -11.21
CA LYS A 322 20.72 -10.46 -10.21
C LYS A 322 20.21 -9.61 -9.05
N ASP A 323 19.14 -8.85 -9.26
CA ASP A 323 18.59 -7.95 -8.25
C ASP A 323 17.79 -8.72 -7.20
N LEU A 324 17.18 -9.86 -7.58
CA LEU A 324 16.29 -10.62 -6.69
C LEU A 324 17.00 -11.20 -5.46
N PRO A 325 18.16 -11.90 -5.56
CA PRO A 325 18.87 -12.37 -4.39
C PRO A 325 19.33 -11.24 -3.48
N VAL A 326 19.76 -10.11 -4.05
CA VAL A 326 20.16 -8.92 -3.29
C VAL A 326 18.97 -8.35 -2.52
N ALA A 327 17.83 -8.18 -3.20
CA ALA A 327 16.59 -7.70 -2.59
C ALA A 327 16.08 -8.65 -1.50
N LEU A 328 16.16 -9.96 -1.70
CA LEU A 328 15.75 -10.96 -0.72
C LEU A 328 16.59 -10.88 0.56
N VAL A 329 17.92 -10.86 0.41
CA VAL A 329 18.83 -10.78 1.55
C VAL A 329 18.67 -9.44 2.27
N LEU A 330 18.68 -8.34 1.53
CA LEU A 330 18.60 -7.00 2.10
C LEU A 330 17.27 -6.76 2.83
N ASN A 331 16.12 -7.04 2.19
CA ASN A 331 14.82 -6.88 2.85
C ASN A 331 14.60 -7.89 3.98
N GLY A 332 15.12 -9.12 3.83
CA GLY A 332 15.10 -10.13 4.88
C GLY A 332 15.87 -9.68 6.13
N LEU A 333 17.04 -9.05 5.96
CA LEU A 333 17.82 -8.48 7.06
C LEU A 333 17.16 -7.24 7.68
N CYS A 334 16.50 -6.40 6.87
CA CYS A 334 15.83 -5.19 7.37
C CYS A 334 14.54 -5.48 8.13
N PHE A 335 13.76 -6.48 7.71
CA PHE A 335 12.41 -6.68 8.23
C PHE A 335 12.13 -8.09 8.75
N GLY A 336 12.84 -9.12 8.28
CA GLY A 336 12.58 -10.51 8.63
C GLY A 336 12.78 -10.81 10.13
N PHE A 337 13.74 -10.16 10.79
CA PHE A 337 14.00 -10.37 12.23
C PHE A 337 12.83 -9.98 13.12
N PHE A 338 11.91 -9.12 12.65
CA PHE A 338 10.74 -8.74 13.43
C PHE A 338 9.78 -9.91 13.67
N LEU A 339 9.85 -11.01 12.90
CA LEU A 339 9.14 -12.26 13.21
C LEU A 339 9.53 -12.87 14.58
N LEU A 340 10.69 -12.51 15.10
CA LEU A 340 11.18 -12.94 16.41
C LEU A 340 10.72 -12.03 17.55
N ALA A 341 10.05 -10.92 17.25
CA ALA A 341 9.54 -10.00 18.26
C ALA A 341 8.49 -10.66 19.17
N ASP A 342 8.41 -10.20 20.42
CA ASP A 342 7.55 -10.82 21.44
C ASP A 342 6.06 -10.79 21.09
N VAL A 343 5.63 -9.83 20.27
CA VAL A 343 4.24 -9.76 19.76
C VAL A 343 3.84 -11.01 18.98
N PHE A 344 4.79 -11.71 18.36
CA PHE A 344 4.56 -12.97 17.64
C PHE A 344 4.83 -14.23 18.48
N LYS A 345 5.30 -14.07 19.73
CA LYS A 345 5.48 -15.17 20.69
C LYS A 345 4.26 -15.40 21.56
N LYS A 346 3.39 -14.40 21.69
CA LYS A 346 2.16 -14.51 22.50
C LYS A 346 1.29 -15.65 21.97
N LYS A 347 1.22 -16.75 22.71
CA LYS A 347 0.12 -17.71 22.58
C LYS A 347 -1.09 -17.07 23.24
N GLU A 348 -1.92 -16.37 22.48
CA GLU A 348 -3.33 -16.26 22.88
C GLU A 348 -4.06 -17.42 22.22
N VAL A 349 -4.10 -18.52 22.97
CA VAL A 349 -5.27 -19.37 22.99
C VAL A 349 -6.39 -18.47 23.52
N GLN A 350 -7.18 -17.90 22.63
CA GLN A 350 -8.57 -17.57 22.92
C GLN A 350 -9.41 -18.34 21.93
N GLU A 351 -9.61 -19.61 22.28
CA GLU A 351 -10.90 -20.26 22.10
C GLU A 351 -11.94 -19.39 22.82
N GLU A 352 -12.53 -18.44 22.11
CA GLU A 352 -13.85 -17.93 22.47
C GLU A 352 -14.73 -18.02 21.22
N GLU A 353 -15.93 -18.54 21.48
CA GLU A 353 -16.92 -19.24 20.64
C GLU A 353 -17.30 -18.61 19.29
#